data_AF-A0A962V9S8-F1
#
_entry.id   AF-A0A962V9S8-F1
#
_cell.length_a   1.000
_cell.length_b   1.000
_cell.length_c   1.000
_cell.angle_alpha   90.00
_cell.angle_beta   90.00
_cell.angle_gamma   90.00
#
_symmetry.space_group_name_H-M   'P 1'
#
loop_
_entity.id
_entity.type
_entity.pdbx_description
1 polymer ?
#
loop_
_entity_poly.entity_id
_entity_poly.type
_entity_poly.pdbx_seq_one_letter_code
_entity_poly.pdbx_strand_id
1 'polypeptide(L)'
;MLRKLTLLLPALTIGWPLAALADTTDVTWQQQVLVAKQGAHCADDPNCFNRYHPAIEAVARAKPGDMIVFETRDALDTDLTLDSKPEDLAALDLNLVHPMTGPVYIEGAERGDVIAVT
;
A
#
# COMPACT_ATOMS: atom_id res chain seq x y z
N MET A 1 66.69 5.28 -44.88
CA MET A 1 66.28 4.16 -44.01
C MET A 1 64.98 4.53 -43.32
N LEU A 2 63.84 3.95 -43.71
CA LEU A 2 62.59 4.13 -42.97
C LEU A 2 61.81 2.81 -43.01
N ARG A 3 61.76 2.14 -41.85
CA ARG A 3 61.07 0.85 -41.65
C ARG A 3 59.56 1.06 -41.69
N LYS A 4 58.85 0.30 -42.52
CA LYS A 4 57.39 0.17 -42.44
C LYS A 4 57.04 -0.64 -41.18
N LEU A 5 56.32 -0.03 -40.24
CA LEU A 5 55.81 -0.69 -39.04
C LEU A 5 54.33 -1.05 -39.28
N THR A 6 54.06 -2.33 -39.52
CA THR A 6 52.71 -2.86 -39.65
C THR A 6 52.18 -3.18 -38.25
N LEU A 7 51.22 -2.39 -37.75
CA LEU A 7 50.52 -2.68 -36.49
C LEU A 7 49.32 -3.60 -36.75
N LEU A 8 49.33 -4.79 -36.12
CA LEU A 8 48.19 -5.69 -35.99
C LEU A 8 47.32 -5.22 -34.81
N LEU A 9 46.04 -4.95 -35.04
CA LEU A 9 45.05 -4.62 -34.01
C LEU A 9 44.46 -5.92 -33.40
N PRO A 10 44.33 -6.06 -32.07
CA PRO A 10 43.64 -7.20 -31.48
C PRO A 10 42.11 -6.98 -31.56
N ALA A 11 41.38 -8.03 -31.95
CA ALA A 11 39.92 -8.02 -31.92
C ALA A 11 39.42 -8.02 -30.47
N LEU A 12 38.80 -6.92 -30.05
CA LEU A 12 38.17 -6.78 -28.74
C LEU A 12 36.80 -7.49 -28.78
N THR A 13 36.69 -8.66 -28.16
CA THR A 13 35.40 -9.33 -27.97
C THR A 13 34.60 -8.56 -26.93
N ILE A 14 33.69 -7.71 -27.39
CA ILE A 14 32.70 -7.05 -26.54
C ILE A 14 31.72 -8.13 -26.09
N GLY A 15 31.92 -8.65 -24.88
CA GLY A 15 30.93 -9.51 -24.23
C GLY A 15 29.65 -8.70 -24.04
N TRP A 16 28.56 -9.11 -24.67
CA TRP A 16 27.25 -8.53 -24.36
C TRP A 16 26.96 -8.76 -22.88
N PRO A 17 26.51 -7.73 -22.13
CA PRO A 17 26.05 -7.95 -20.78
C PRO A 17 24.80 -8.82 -20.88
N LEU A 18 24.87 -10.02 -20.31
CA LEU A 18 23.69 -10.85 -20.14
C LEU A 18 22.76 -10.06 -19.20
N ALA A 19 21.68 -9.49 -19.75
CA ALA A 19 20.66 -8.87 -18.92
C ALA A 19 20.06 -9.97 -18.05
N ALA A 20 20.32 -9.93 -16.73
CA ALA A 20 19.63 -10.77 -15.78
C ALA A 20 18.17 -10.32 -15.75
N LEU A 21 17.30 -11.07 -16.43
CA LEU A 21 15.86 -10.91 -16.31
C LEU A 21 15.45 -11.66 -15.05
N ALA A 22 14.97 -10.94 -14.04
CA ALA A 22 14.36 -11.56 -12.89
C ALA A 22 13.06 -12.23 -13.32
N ASP A 23 12.95 -13.54 -13.09
CA ASP A 23 11.71 -14.27 -13.30
C ASP A 23 10.74 -13.91 -12.15
N THR A 24 9.76 -13.07 -12.48
CA THR A 24 8.72 -12.63 -11.54
C THR A 24 7.40 -13.37 -11.78
N THR A 25 7.43 -14.46 -12.55
CA THR A 25 6.21 -15.23 -12.87
C THR A 25 5.58 -15.89 -11.64
N ASP A 26 6.33 -16.09 -10.57
CA ASP A 26 5.84 -16.62 -9.29
C ASP A 26 5.21 -15.57 -8.36
N VAL A 27 5.18 -14.29 -8.75
CA VAL A 27 4.54 -13.23 -7.95
C VAL A 27 3.01 -13.39 -8.02
N THR A 28 2.41 -13.82 -6.91
CA THR A 28 0.96 -14.01 -6.81
C THR A 28 0.19 -12.70 -6.67
N TRP A 29 0.83 -11.65 -6.13
CA TRP A 29 0.23 -10.32 -5.94
C TRP A 29 0.43 -9.47 -7.19
N GLN A 30 -0.47 -9.61 -8.16
CA GLN A 30 -0.33 -8.93 -9.44
C GLN A 30 -0.68 -7.44 -9.36
N GLN A 31 -1.53 -7.03 -8.41
CA GLN A 31 -1.93 -5.63 -8.21
C GLN A 31 -1.96 -5.23 -6.74
N GLN A 32 -1.66 -3.94 -6.50
CA GLN A 32 -1.77 -3.29 -5.20
C GLN A 32 -2.95 -2.33 -5.20
N VAL A 33 -3.84 -2.48 -4.22
CA VAL A 33 -4.95 -1.56 -3.97
C VAL A 33 -4.59 -0.70 -2.76
N LEU A 34 -4.19 0.54 -3.00
CA LEU A 34 -3.90 1.49 -1.92
C LEU A 34 -5.17 2.22 -1.50
N VAL A 35 -5.54 2.11 -0.23
CA VAL A 35 -6.55 2.95 0.41
C VAL A 35 -5.81 4.00 1.25
N ALA A 36 -5.49 5.11 0.60
CA ALA A 36 -4.67 6.18 1.17
C ALA A 36 -5.47 7.01 2.20
N LYS A 37 -4.76 7.48 3.23
CA LYS A 37 -5.28 8.32 4.29
C LYS A 37 -5.36 9.77 3.83
N GLN A 38 -6.50 10.43 4.03
CA GLN A 38 -6.74 11.82 3.59
C GLN A 38 -7.30 12.68 4.71
N GLY A 39 -7.02 13.99 4.72
CA GLY A 39 -7.54 14.89 5.75
C GLY A 39 -6.86 14.71 7.12
N ALA A 40 -7.29 15.53 8.09
CA ALA A 40 -6.77 15.50 9.45
C ALA A 40 -7.43 14.37 10.24
N HIS A 41 -8.77 14.38 10.32
CA HIS A 41 -9.57 13.40 11.05
C HIS A 41 -10.35 12.48 10.12
N CYS A 42 -10.91 11.41 10.66
CA CYS A 42 -11.78 10.47 9.95
C CYS A 42 -12.98 11.16 9.29
N ALA A 43 -13.55 12.18 9.93
CA ALA A 43 -14.67 12.94 9.38
C ALA A 43 -14.31 13.72 8.10
N ASP A 44 -13.02 13.99 7.88
CA ASP A 44 -12.49 14.69 6.71
C ASP A 44 -11.97 13.71 5.64
N ASP A 45 -12.01 12.41 5.91
CA ASP A 45 -11.43 11.37 5.07
C ASP A 45 -12.55 10.56 4.40
N PRO A 46 -12.76 10.68 3.08
CA PRO A 46 -13.78 9.89 2.38
C PRO A 46 -13.50 8.38 2.44
N ASN A 47 -12.26 7.98 2.77
CA ASN A 47 -11.88 6.59 2.96
C ASN A 47 -12.02 6.12 4.41
N CYS A 48 -12.59 6.92 5.31
CA CYS A 48 -12.72 6.57 6.71
C CYS A 48 -14.18 6.47 7.15
N PHE A 49 -14.44 5.52 8.03
CA PHE A 49 -15.70 5.35 8.73
C PHE A 49 -15.44 4.83 10.14
N ASN A 50 -16.34 5.09 11.10
CA ASN A 50 -16.16 4.64 12.48
C ASN A 50 -17.32 3.78 13.02
N ARG A 51 -18.28 3.38 12.17
CA ARG A 51 -19.39 2.49 12.52
C ARG A 51 -19.62 1.49 11.40
N TYR A 52 -19.79 0.21 11.72
CA TYR A 52 -20.20 -0.77 10.72
C TYR A 52 -21.68 -0.62 10.38
N HIS A 53 -21.98 -0.37 9.11
CA HIS A 53 -23.35 -0.33 8.61
C HIS A 53 -23.39 -0.78 7.14
N PRO A 54 -24.35 -1.64 6.72
CA PRO A 54 -24.37 -2.21 5.37
C PRO A 54 -24.62 -1.19 4.25
N ALA A 55 -25.10 0.01 4.59
CA ALA A 55 -25.30 1.11 3.63
C ALA A 55 -24.07 2.01 3.45
N ILE A 56 -22.94 1.71 4.10
CA ILE A 56 -21.69 2.43 3.85
C ILE A 56 -21.12 1.92 2.54
N GLU A 57 -20.94 2.83 1.60
CA GLU A 57 -20.39 2.53 0.27
C GLU A 57 -18.92 2.12 0.38
N ALA A 58 -18.51 1.19 -0.48
CA ALA A 58 -17.11 0.80 -0.56
C ALA A 58 -16.29 1.90 -1.26
N VAL A 59 -15.11 2.18 -0.71
CA VAL A 59 -14.21 3.24 -1.19
C VAL A 59 -13.17 2.72 -2.18
N ALA A 60 -12.98 1.39 -2.21
CA ALA A 60 -12.14 0.70 -3.16
C ALA A 60 -12.72 -0.68 -3.52
N ARG A 61 -12.18 -1.27 -4.59
CA ARG A 61 -12.49 -2.64 -5.04
C ARG A 61 -11.20 -3.43 -5.17
N ALA A 62 -11.24 -4.71 -4.79
CA ALA A 62 -10.12 -5.63 -4.90
C ALA A 62 -10.60 -7.01 -5.34
N LYS A 63 -9.73 -7.77 -6.01
CA LYS A 63 -9.96 -9.17 -6.37
C LYS A 63 -9.28 -10.10 -5.36
N PRO A 64 -9.77 -11.34 -5.19
CA PRO A 64 -9.02 -12.36 -4.47
C PRO A 64 -7.59 -12.49 -5.02
N GLY A 65 -6.59 -12.36 -4.14
CA GLY A 65 -5.18 -12.36 -4.53
C GLY A 65 -4.56 -10.98 -4.80
N ASP A 66 -5.31 -9.89 -4.68
CA ASP A 66 -4.73 -8.53 -4.67
C ASP A 66 -4.16 -8.19 -3.29
N MET A 67 -3.07 -7.40 -3.27
CA MET A 67 -2.51 -6.88 -2.04
C MET A 67 -3.15 -5.54 -1.72
N ILE A 68 -3.86 -5.45 -0.59
CA ILE A 68 -4.49 -4.20 -0.15
C ILE A 68 -3.59 -3.52 0.88
N VAL A 69 -3.24 -2.26 0.62
CA VAL A 69 -2.46 -1.43 1.53
C VAL A 69 -3.40 -0.40 2.15
N PHE A 70 -3.57 -0.46 3.47
CA PHE A 70 -4.35 0.51 4.23
C PHE A 70 -3.42 1.49 4.94
N GLU A 71 -3.57 2.78 4.65
CA GLU A 71 -3.02 3.82 5.51
C GLU A 71 -4.03 4.12 6.60
N THR A 72 -3.62 3.98 7.85
CA THR A 72 -4.52 4.04 9.02
C THR A 72 -4.15 5.17 9.96
N ARG A 73 -5.13 5.52 10.80
CA ARG A 73 -5.00 6.48 11.91
C ARG A 73 -4.90 5.69 13.20
N ASP A 74 -4.44 6.35 14.26
CA ASP A 74 -4.57 5.75 15.58
C ASP A 74 -6.04 5.59 15.97
N ALA A 75 -6.31 4.71 16.92
CA ALA A 75 -7.66 4.32 17.33
C ALA A 75 -8.50 5.47 17.92
N LEU A 76 -7.86 6.55 18.35
CA LEU A 76 -8.53 7.67 19.00
C LEU A 76 -8.93 8.76 18.00
N ASP A 77 -8.26 8.84 16.84
CA ASP A 77 -8.41 9.92 15.85
C ASP A 77 -8.10 11.31 16.43
N THR A 78 -7.06 11.38 17.26
CA THR A 78 -6.75 12.54 18.11
C THR A 78 -5.41 13.18 17.78
N ASP A 79 -5.21 14.40 18.28
CA ASP A 79 -3.94 15.14 18.17
C ASP A 79 -2.98 14.87 19.34
N LEU A 80 -3.09 13.70 20.00
CA LEU A 80 -2.15 13.34 21.06
C LEU A 80 -0.73 13.25 20.50
N THR A 81 0.22 13.78 21.27
CA THR A 81 1.65 13.79 20.93
C THR A 81 2.48 13.24 22.08
N LEU A 82 3.79 13.12 21.89
CA LEU A 82 4.70 12.71 22.97
C LEU A 82 4.76 13.73 24.13
N ASP A 83 4.32 14.96 23.91
CA ASP A 83 4.26 16.01 24.94
C ASP A 83 2.89 16.10 25.64
N SER A 84 1.93 15.24 25.27
CA SER A 84 0.60 15.19 25.88
C SER A 84 0.67 14.78 27.36
N LYS A 85 -0.24 15.35 28.15
CA LYS A 85 -0.34 15.16 29.60
C LYS A 85 -1.53 14.27 29.96
N PRO A 86 -1.59 13.74 31.20
CA PRO A 86 -2.72 12.93 31.64
C PRO A 86 -4.08 13.62 31.50
N GLU A 87 -4.14 14.95 31.62
CA GLU A 87 -5.38 15.71 31.47
C GLU A 87 -5.89 15.70 30.02
N ASP A 88 -4.99 15.65 29.03
CA ASP A 88 -5.35 15.59 27.61
C ASP A 88 -6.03 14.26 27.28
N LEU A 89 -5.60 13.16 27.91
CA LEU A 89 -6.24 11.86 27.79
C LEU A 89 -7.66 11.85 28.40
N ALA A 90 -7.89 12.60 29.47
CA ALA A 90 -9.22 12.71 30.07
C ALA A 90 -10.17 13.57 29.23
N ALA A 91 -9.64 14.43 28.36
CA ALA A 91 -10.40 15.36 27.52
C ALA A 91 -10.77 14.78 26.13
N LEU A 92 -10.42 13.53 25.85
CA LEU A 92 -10.65 12.92 24.54
C LEU A 92 -12.14 12.80 24.19
N ASP A 93 -12.47 13.09 22.93
CA ASP A 93 -13.80 12.81 22.39
C ASP A 93 -13.90 11.36 21.91
N LEU A 94 -14.50 10.51 22.74
CA LEU A 94 -14.70 9.10 22.43
C LEU A 94 -15.79 8.85 21.37
N ASN A 95 -16.45 9.88 20.83
CA ASN A 95 -17.34 9.69 19.69
C ASN A 95 -16.59 9.44 18.38
N LEU A 96 -15.34 9.91 18.29
CA LEU A 96 -14.49 9.76 17.11
C LEU A 96 -14.02 8.31 16.93
N VAL A 97 -13.88 7.57 18.03
CA VAL A 97 -13.36 6.19 18.00
C VAL A 97 -14.38 5.22 17.39
N HIS A 98 -13.97 4.16 16.69
CA HIS A 98 -12.61 3.85 16.21
C HIS A 98 -12.58 4.15 14.71
N PRO A 99 -11.70 5.02 14.21
CA PRO A 99 -11.60 5.28 12.78
C PRO A 99 -11.07 4.03 12.06
N MET A 100 -11.73 3.64 10.97
CA MET A 100 -11.35 2.49 10.15
C MET A 100 -11.23 2.92 8.70
N THR A 101 -10.13 2.53 8.07
CA THR A 101 -9.88 2.80 6.64
C THR A 101 -10.62 1.76 5.79
N GLY A 102 -11.45 2.21 4.85
CA GLY A 102 -12.26 1.36 3.97
C GLY A 102 -13.69 1.90 3.83
N PRO A 103 -14.70 1.03 3.59
CA PRO A 103 -14.61 -0.41 3.33
C PRO A 103 -14.07 -0.74 1.94
N VAL A 104 -13.48 -1.92 1.76
CA VAL A 104 -13.07 -2.44 0.44
C VAL A 104 -14.04 -3.52 0.00
N TYR A 105 -14.57 -3.41 -1.21
CA TYR A 105 -15.43 -4.42 -1.82
C TYR A 105 -14.57 -5.50 -2.48
N ILE A 106 -14.77 -6.76 -2.07
CA ILE A 106 -14.08 -7.91 -2.66
C ILE A 106 -14.92 -8.50 -3.79
N GLU A 107 -14.37 -8.52 -5.00
CA GLU A 107 -15.06 -9.05 -6.19
C GLU A 107 -15.39 -10.53 -6.03
N GLY A 108 -16.66 -10.88 -6.26
CA GLY A 108 -17.15 -12.25 -6.19
C GLY A 108 -17.44 -12.78 -4.79
N ALA A 109 -17.20 -12.01 -3.72
CA ALA A 109 -17.56 -12.41 -2.37
C ALA A 109 -19.08 -12.33 -2.14
N GLU A 110 -19.68 -13.41 -1.63
CA GLU A 110 -21.11 -13.52 -1.37
C GLU A 110 -21.40 -13.77 0.12
N ARG A 111 -22.68 -13.61 0.51
CA ARG A 111 -23.12 -13.88 1.88
C ARG A 111 -22.91 -15.37 2.20
N GLY A 112 -22.11 -15.64 3.22
CA GLY A 112 -21.79 -17.00 3.67
C GLY A 112 -20.35 -17.40 3.36
N ASP A 113 -19.67 -16.66 2.48
CA ASP A 113 -18.25 -16.84 2.23
C ASP A 113 -17.37 -16.36 3.40
N VAL A 114 -16.12 -16.80 3.39
CA VAL A 114 -15.08 -16.36 4.32
C VAL A 114 -14.00 -15.62 3.53
N ILE A 115 -13.63 -14.43 4.01
CA ILE A 115 -12.48 -13.70 3.49
C ILE A 115 -11.24 -14.10 4.29
N ALA A 116 -10.28 -14.74 3.63
CA ALA A 116 -8.96 -14.98 4.20
C ALA A 116 -8.07 -13.75 3.99
N VAL A 117 -7.46 -13.27 5.07
CA VAL A 117 -6.48 -12.17 5.06
C VAL A 117 -5.16 -12.73 5.58
N THR A 118 -4.05 -12.42 4.91
CA THR A 118 -2.72 -13.03 5.13
C THR A 118 -1.64 -12.00 5.34
#